data_AF-A0AA39STB0-F1
#
_entry.id   AF-A0AA39STB0-F1
#
_cell.length_a   1.000
_cell.length_b   1.000
_cell.length_c   1.000
_cell.angle_alpha   90.00
_cell.angle_beta   90.00
_cell.angle_gamma   90.00
#
_symmetry.space_group_name_H-M   'P 1'
#
loop_
_entity.id
_entity.type
_entity.pdbx_description
1 polymer ?
#
loop_
_entity_poly.entity_id
_entity_poly.type
_entity_poly.pdbx_seq_one_letter_code
_entity_poly.pdbx_strand_id
1 'polypeptide(L)'
;MEKRNVTQLMTCMDKSHRFVQSNDGDSNSEASDQRPGYILVIGATNGPDAVDPALRRPGRFDREIVLGVPDENARVEILSVITRNLRVEGSFDLLKIARSTPGFVGADLSALANKAGNLAMKRIIDQRKSEFSGESMAEEHSDEWWRQPWLPEEMEKLMITMADFEEASKMVQPAARREGFSAIPNVKWEDVGGLDYLRQEFERYIVRCIKFPEEYEELGVDLETGILLYGPPGCS
;
A
#
# COMPACT_ATOMS: atom_id res chain seq x y z
N MET A 1 9.25 12.84 30.36
CA MET A 1 10.52 12.21 29.93
C MET A 1 10.83 12.48 28.46
N GLU A 2 9.82 12.59 27.61
CA GLU A 2 9.95 12.72 26.14
C GLU A 2 10.55 14.06 25.65
N LYS A 3 10.21 15.21 26.26
CA LYS A 3 10.69 16.52 25.78
C LYS A 3 12.22 16.65 25.75
N ARG A 4 12.93 16.04 26.70
CA ARG A 4 14.40 16.09 26.76
C ARG A 4 15.03 15.33 25.59
N ASN A 5 14.47 14.19 25.23
CA ASN A 5 14.97 13.36 24.13
C ASN A 5 14.74 14.06 22.78
N VAL A 6 13.58 14.69 22.60
CA VAL A 6 13.27 15.48 21.39
C VAL A 6 14.22 16.67 21.25
N THR A 7 14.47 17.42 22.33
CA THR A 7 15.44 18.53 22.30
C THR A 7 16.86 18.08 21.99
N GLN A 8 17.28 16.94 22.55
CA GLN A 8 18.60 16.38 22.26
C GLN A 8 18.72 15.95 20.80
N LEU A 9 17.69 15.31 20.25
CA LEU A 9 17.64 14.93 18.84
C LEU A 9 17.75 16.15 17.91
N MET A 10 16.95 17.19 18.16
CA MET A 10 17.02 18.45 17.43
C MET A 10 18.44 19.05 17.45
N THR A 11 19.06 19.07 18.64
CA THR A 11 20.41 19.61 18.81
C THR A 11 21.45 18.80 18.02
N CYS A 12 21.29 17.47 17.96
CA CYS A 12 22.18 16.61 17.17
C CYS A 12 22.02 16.84 15.67
N MET A 13 20.78 16.98 15.18
CA MET A 13 20.50 17.25 13.75
C MET A 13 21.04 18.61 13.30
N ASP A 14 20.89 19.64 14.13
CA ASP A 14 21.41 20.97 13.81
C ASP A 14 22.96 21.00 13.81
N LYS A 15 23.60 20.19 14.67
CA LYS A 15 25.07 20.10 14.74
C LYS A 15 25.69 19.35 13.57
N SER A 16 25.05 18.29 13.07
CA SER A 16 25.56 17.53 11.91
C SER A 16 25.55 18.37 10.63
N HIS A 17 24.59 19.29 10.48
CA HIS A 17 24.57 20.23 9.36
C HIS A 17 25.77 21.19 9.36
N ARG A 18 26.30 21.57 10.53
CA ARG A 18 27.42 22.53 10.65
C ARG A 18 28.77 21.95 10.23
N PHE A 19 28.98 20.64 10.39
CA PHE A 19 30.21 19.96 9.92
C PHE A 19 30.37 20.00 8.40
N VAL A 20 29.29 20.24 7.65
CA VAL A 20 29.32 20.34 6.18
C VAL A 20 29.71 21.75 5.72
N GLN A 21 29.59 22.78 6.57
CA GLN A 21 29.79 24.18 6.19
C GLN A 21 31.13 24.80 6.63
N SER A 22 31.98 24.09 7.39
CA SER A 22 33.27 24.63 7.83
C SER A 22 34.42 23.92 7.12
N ASN A 23 34.81 24.42 5.95
CA ASN A 23 36.16 24.24 5.44
C ASN A 23 36.65 25.42 4.58
N ASP A 24 36.34 26.64 5.00
CA ASP A 24 37.06 27.85 4.56
C ASP A 24 37.82 28.43 5.75
N GLY A 25 39.13 28.14 5.79
CA GLY A 25 40.12 28.81 6.64
C GLY A 25 40.53 28.06 7.92
N ASP A 26 41.48 27.13 7.82
CA ASP A 26 42.85 27.39 8.31
C ASP A 26 43.80 26.23 7.98
N SER A 27 44.96 26.60 7.46
CA SER A 27 46.06 25.71 7.09
C SER A 27 46.86 25.26 8.31
N ASN A 28 46.91 23.93 8.53
CA ASN A 28 47.99 23.11 9.13
C ASN A 28 47.48 22.14 10.20
N SER A 29 47.15 20.91 9.80
CA SER A 29 47.49 19.70 10.56
C SER A 29 47.25 18.47 9.67
N GLU A 30 48.21 17.54 9.66
CA GLU A 30 48.06 16.23 9.06
C GLU A 30 46.86 15.49 9.68
N ALA A 31 45.75 15.41 8.95
CA ALA A 31 44.59 14.66 9.36
C ALA A 31 44.08 13.88 8.14
N SER A 32 43.93 12.57 8.33
CA SER A 32 43.34 11.61 7.41
C SER A 32 42.17 12.21 6.61
N ASP A 33 42.14 11.92 5.31
CA ASP A 33 41.08 12.21 4.32
C ASP A 33 39.71 11.65 4.77
N GLN A 34 39.13 12.25 5.83
CA GLN A 34 37.79 11.97 6.32
C GLN A 34 36.85 12.84 5.50
N ARG A 35 36.41 12.29 4.36
CA ARG A 35 35.27 12.84 3.62
C ARG A 35 34.13 13.06 4.62
N PRO A 36 33.51 14.25 4.66
CA PRO A 36 32.39 14.49 5.55
C PRO A 36 31.29 13.47 5.25
N GLY A 37 30.94 12.65 6.24
CA GLY A 37 29.90 11.64 6.10
C GLY A 37 28.53 12.32 6.01
N TYR A 38 27.78 12.04 4.95
CA TYR A 38 26.39 12.47 4.84
C TYR A 38 25.50 11.53 5.66
N ILE A 39 24.68 12.11 6.55
CA ILE A 39 23.69 11.37 7.34
C ILE A 39 22.30 11.72 6.79
N LEU A 40 21.59 10.71 6.29
CA LEU A 40 20.18 10.81 5.92
C LEU A 40 19.32 10.22 7.04
N VAL A 41 18.32 10.99 7.50
CA VAL A 41 17.39 10.53 8.54
C VAL A 41 16.01 10.30 7.90
N ILE A 42 15.49 9.08 8.02
CA ILE A 42 14.15 8.72 7.53
C ILE A 42 13.29 8.34 8.73
N GLY A 43 12.12 8.96 8.85
CA GLY A 43 11.11 8.67 9.86
C GLY A 43 9.80 8.20 9.22
N ALA A 44 9.10 7.27 9.87
CA ALA A 44 7.75 6.85 9.49
C ALA A 44 6.81 7.10 10.68
N THR A 45 5.65 7.69 10.42
CA THR A 45 4.61 7.96 11.42
C THR A 45 3.23 7.77 10.81
N ASN A 46 2.29 7.24 11.60
CA ASN A 46 0.87 7.18 11.23
C ASN A 46 0.12 8.45 11.65
N GLY A 47 0.75 9.31 12.46
CA GLY A 47 0.18 10.55 12.97
C GLY A 47 1.14 11.72 12.76
N PRO A 48 1.11 12.40 11.60
CA PRO A 48 2.00 13.54 11.35
C PRO A 48 1.75 14.70 12.33
N ASP A 49 0.52 14.84 12.83
CA ASP A 49 0.15 15.88 13.80
C ASP A 49 0.66 15.61 15.22
N ALA A 50 1.06 14.37 15.51
CA ALA A 50 1.68 14.01 16.79
C ALA A 50 3.18 14.34 16.84
N VAL A 51 3.78 14.69 15.69
CA VAL A 51 5.20 15.07 15.59
C VAL A 51 5.37 16.53 15.99
N ASP A 52 6.40 16.83 16.79
CA ASP A 52 6.73 18.20 17.17
C ASP A 52 6.95 19.08 15.92
N PRO A 53 6.20 20.18 15.73
CA PRO A 53 6.35 21.07 14.57
C PRO A 53 7.77 21.62 14.39
N ALA A 54 8.58 21.68 15.45
CA ALA A 54 9.97 22.10 15.36
C ALA A 54 10.85 21.09 14.59
N LEU A 55 10.52 19.80 14.62
CA LEU A 55 11.23 18.75 13.86
C LEU A 55 10.90 18.78 12.35
N ARG A 56 9.73 19.31 11.98
CA ARG A 56 9.22 19.42 10.60
C ARG A 56 9.74 20.66 9.85
N ARG A 57 10.69 21.39 10.45
CA ARG A 57 11.27 22.61 9.85
C ARG A 57 12.45 22.27 8.94
N PRO A 58 12.76 23.13 7.95
CA PRO A 58 13.94 22.97 7.11
C PRO A 58 15.23 22.77 7.93
N GLY A 59 16.09 21.84 7.48
CA GLY A 59 17.32 21.45 8.17
C GLY A 59 17.18 20.24 9.11
N ARG A 60 15.96 19.71 9.28
CA ARG A 60 15.66 18.49 10.06
C ARG A 60 14.87 17.49 9.21
N PHE A 61 13.58 17.30 9.47
CA PHE A 61 12.67 16.65 8.51
C PHE A 61 12.14 17.72 7.57
N ASP A 62 12.87 17.95 6.50
CA ASP A 62 12.60 18.95 5.47
C ASP A 62 11.63 18.45 4.39
N ARG A 63 11.55 17.13 4.20
CA ARG A 63 10.67 16.47 3.23
C ARG A 63 9.67 15.56 3.94
N GLU A 64 8.41 15.72 3.57
CA GLU A 64 7.31 14.85 4.00
C GLU A 64 6.74 14.16 2.77
N ILE A 65 6.60 12.84 2.84
CA ILE A 65 6.00 12.02 1.78
C ILE A 65 4.79 11.34 2.40
N VAL A 66 3.60 11.72 1.94
CA VAL A 66 2.35 11.12 2.40
C VAL A 66 2.08 9.87 1.57
N LEU A 67 2.00 8.71 2.24
CA LEU A 67 1.64 7.45 1.62
C LEU A 67 0.14 7.21 1.87
N GLY A 68 -0.67 7.42 0.84
CA GLY A 68 -2.11 7.17 0.87
C GLY A 68 -2.48 5.71 0.61
N VAL A 69 -3.79 5.44 0.63
CA VAL A 69 -4.35 4.15 0.20
C VAL A 69 -4.11 3.99 -1.32
N PRO A 70 -3.60 2.84 -1.79
CA PRO A 70 -3.30 2.64 -3.20
C PRO A 70 -4.57 2.63 -4.06
N ASP A 71 -4.48 3.21 -5.25
CA ASP A 71 -5.51 3.15 -6.29
C ASP A 71 -5.58 1.76 -6.96
N GLU A 72 -6.49 1.57 -7.93
CA GLU A 72 -6.64 0.27 -8.61
C GLU A 72 -5.34 -0.19 -9.28
N ASN A 73 -4.66 0.70 -10.00
CA ASN A 73 -3.43 0.38 -10.73
C ASN A 73 -2.27 0.05 -9.77
N ALA A 74 -2.08 0.84 -8.71
CA ALA A 74 -1.10 0.57 -7.67
C ALA A 74 -1.38 -0.76 -6.97
N ARG A 75 -2.65 -1.11 -6.72
CA ARG A 75 -3.01 -2.43 -6.18
C ARG A 75 -2.62 -3.56 -7.14
N VAL A 76 -2.80 -3.39 -8.46
CA VAL A 76 -2.34 -4.38 -9.46
C VAL A 76 -0.83 -4.55 -9.40
N GLU A 77 -0.07 -3.44 -9.32
CA GLU A 77 1.39 -3.51 -9.21
C GLU A 77 1.85 -4.20 -7.93
N ILE A 78 1.25 -3.86 -6.79
CA ILE A 78 1.53 -4.51 -5.50
C ILE A 78 1.21 -6.01 -5.58
N LEU A 79 0.04 -6.36 -6.12
CA LEU A 79 -0.34 -7.76 -6.32
C LEU A 79 0.63 -8.47 -7.28
N SER A 80 1.13 -7.81 -8.31
CA SER A 80 2.13 -8.39 -9.22
C SER A 80 3.44 -8.73 -8.49
N VAL A 81 3.85 -7.92 -7.52
CA VAL A 81 5.05 -8.19 -6.71
C VAL A 81 4.79 -9.31 -5.71
N ILE A 82 3.63 -9.32 -5.06
CA ILE A 82 3.25 -10.37 -4.09
C ILE A 82 3.13 -11.74 -4.79
N THR A 83 2.50 -11.76 -5.96
CA THR A 83 2.23 -13.00 -6.72
C THR A 83 3.47 -13.56 -7.41
N ARG A 84 4.55 -12.79 -7.60
CA ARG A 84 5.85 -13.32 -8.09
C ARG A 84 6.41 -14.44 -7.23
N ASN A 85 6.13 -14.40 -5.92
CA ASN A 85 6.59 -15.43 -4.97
C ASN A 85 5.60 -16.60 -4.83
N LEU A 86 4.50 -16.60 -5.58
CA LEU A 86 3.43 -17.60 -5.50
C LEU A 86 3.38 -18.45 -6.76
N ARG A 87 3.02 -19.72 -6.59
CA ARG A 87 2.68 -20.60 -7.72
C ARG A 87 1.21 -20.38 -8.06
N VAL A 88 0.94 -19.54 -9.05
CA VAL A 88 -0.42 -19.25 -9.54
C VAL A 88 -0.72 -20.03 -10.81
N GLU A 89 -1.96 -20.50 -10.94
CA GLU A 89 -2.41 -21.27 -12.10
C GLU A 89 -2.86 -20.35 -13.26
N GLY A 90 -2.31 -20.60 -14.46
CA GLY A 90 -2.86 -20.11 -15.73
C GLY A 90 -2.93 -18.58 -15.88
N SER A 91 -4.03 -18.10 -16.49
CA SER A 91 -4.30 -16.68 -16.73
C SER A 91 -4.81 -16.00 -15.46
N PHE A 92 -3.89 -15.68 -14.56
CA PHE A 92 -4.19 -15.06 -13.27
C PHE A 92 -4.49 -13.56 -13.44
N ASP A 93 -5.78 -13.18 -13.34
CA ASP A 93 -6.24 -11.81 -13.59
C ASP A 93 -6.11 -10.93 -12.33
N LEU A 94 -4.99 -10.24 -12.23
CA LEU A 94 -4.70 -9.28 -11.15
C LEU A 94 -5.63 -8.07 -11.15
N LEU A 95 -6.12 -7.64 -12.33
CA LEU A 95 -7.03 -6.50 -12.45
C LEU A 95 -8.37 -6.83 -11.79
N LYS A 96 -8.88 -8.04 -12.00
CA LYS A 96 -10.12 -8.49 -11.37
C LYS A 96 -10.03 -8.48 -9.84
N ILE A 97 -8.89 -8.91 -9.27
CA ILE A 97 -8.66 -8.89 -7.82
C ILE A 97 -8.55 -7.46 -7.31
N ALA A 98 -7.78 -6.60 -7.99
CA ALA A 98 -7.62 -5.21 -7.59
C ALA A 98 -8.96 -4.44 -7.56
N ARG A 99 -9.88 -4.76 -8.47
CA ARG A 99 -11.25 -4.21 -8.51
C ARG A 99 -12.12 -4.69 -7.35
N SER A 100 -11.97 -5.94 -6.93
CA SER A 100 -12.76 -6.50 -5.83
C SER A 100 -12.22 -6.14 -4.44
N THR A 101 -11.06 -5.49 -4.35
CA THR A 101 -10.40 -5.09 -3.10
C THR A 101 -10.24 -3.57 -2.93
N PRO A 102 -11.31 -2.76 -3.02
CA PRO A 102 -11.20 -1.32 -2.79
C PRO A 102 -10.83 -1.04 -1.34
N GLY A 103 -9.93 -0.08 -1.13
CA GLY A 103 -9.47 0.31 0.21
C GLY A 103 -8.45 -0.65 0.85
N PHE A 104 -8.02 -1.70 0.15
CA PHE A 104 -6.96 -2.59 0.65
C PHE A 104 -5.61 -1.88 0.54
N VAL A 105 -4.83 -1.91 1.63
CA VAL A 105 -3.43 -1.48 1.62
C VAL A 105 -2.49 -2.67 1.36
N GLY A 106 -1.19 -2.43 1.18
CA GLY A 106 -0.22 -3.49 0.90
C GLY A 106 -0.22 -4.63 1.94
N ALA A 107 -0.45 -4.32 3.22
CA ALA A 107 -0.59 -5.33 4.27
C ALA A 107 -1.85 -6.20 4.07
N ASP A 108 -2.98 -5.60 3.68
CA ASP A 108 -4.22 -6.34 3.43
C ASP A 108 -4.12 -7.22 2.19
N LEU A 109 -3.49 -6.74 1.12
CA LEU A 109 -3.22 -7.52 -0.10
C LEU A 109 -2.29 -8.71 0.20
N SER A 110 -1.31 -8.52 1.09
CA SER A 110 -0.45 -9.62 1.56
C SER A 110 -1.24 -10.63 2.40
N ALA A 111 -2.11 -10.14 3.29
CA ALA A 111 -2.99 -11.01 4.06
C ALA A 111 -3.98 -11.79 3.17
N LEU A 112 -4.50 -11.16 2.12
CA LEU A 112 -5.34 -11.78 1.10
C LEU A 112 -4.61 -12.93 0.41
N ALA A 113 -3.39 -12.67 -0.07
CA ALA A 113 -2.56 -13.68 -0.73
C ALA A 113 -2.24 -14.86 0.20
N ASN A 114 -1.86 -14.58 1.46
CA ASN A 114 -1.64 -15.62 2.47
C ASN A 114 -2.91 -16.43 2.75
N LYS A 115 -4.07 -15.79 2.79
CA LYS A 115 -5.35 -16.48 3.01
C LYS A 115 -5.71 -17.35 1.81
N ALA A 116 -5.53 -16.86 0.59
CA ALA A 116 -5.72 -17.63 -0.63
C ALA A 116 -4.79 -18.85 -0.67
N GLY A 117 -3.51 -18.68 -0.30
CA GLY A 117 -2.57 -19.80 -0.18
C GLY A 117 -3.01 -20.86 0.84
N ASN A 118 -3.54 -20.44 1.99
CA ASN A 118 -4.10 -21.37 2.98
C ASN A 118 -5.34 -22.12 2.47
N LEU A 119 -6.21 -21.45 1.70
CA LEU A 119 -7.38 -22.09 1.09
C LEU A 119 -6.96 -23.10 0.03
N ALA A 120 -5.98 -22.77 -0.81
CA ALA A 120 -5.40 -23.67 -1.78
C ALA A 120 -4.79 -24.90 -1.09
N MET A 121 -3.97 -24.69 -0.05
CA MET A 121 -3.39 -25.80 0.73
C MET A 121 -4.47 -26.69 1.34
N LYS A 122 -5.53 -26.12 1.92
CA LYS A 122 -6.64 -26.90 2.46
C LYS A 122 -7.31 -27.75 1.36
N ARG A 123 -7.61 -27.16 0.20
CA ARG A 123 -8.19 -27.86 -0.96
C ARG A 123 -7.31 -29.04 -1.41
N ILE A 124 -6.00 -28.82 -1.50
CA ILE A 124 -5.04 -29.86 -1.88
C ILE A 124 -5.01 -31.00 -0.85
N ILE A 125 -4.92 -30.66 0.43
CA ILE A 125 -4.89 -31.64 1.54
C ILE A 125 -6.18 -32.46 1.56
N ASP A 126 -7.33 -31.81 1.37
CA ASP A 126 -8.63 -32.47 1.31
C ASP A 126 -8.72 -33.43 0.10
N GLN A 127 -8.22 -33.01 -1.08
CA GLN A 127 -8.14 -33.86 -2.26
C GLN A 127 -7.27 -35.10 -2.02
N ARG A 128 -6.06 -34.91 -1.47
CA ARG A 128 -5.13 -35.99 -1.14
C ARG A 128 -5.76 -36.96 -0.14
N LYS A 129 -6.46 -36.45 0.89
CA LYS A 129 -7.18 -37.27 1.86
C LYS A 129 -8.24 -38.14 1.19
N SER A 130 -9.00 -37.59 0.24
CA SER A 130 -10.02 -38.33 -0.51
C SER A 130 -9.42 -39.45 -1.37
N GLU A 131 -8.32 -39.18 -2.07
CA GLU A 131 -7.61 -40.17 -2.90
C GLU A 131 -7.10 -41.35 -2.06
N PHE A 132 -6.49 -41.08 -0.90
CA PHE A 132 -6.03 -42.14 0.02
C PHE A 132 -7.16 -42.90 0.73
N SER A 133 -8.30 -42.26 0.98
CA SER A 133 -9.45 -42.94 1.60
C SER A 133 -10.21 -43.87 0.65
N GLY A 134 -9.96 -43.80 -0.66
CA GLY A 134 -10.57 -44.67 -1.68
C GLY A 134 -9.87 -46.02 -1.87
N GLU A 135 -8.62 -46.16 -1.41
CA GLU A 135 -7.83 -47.39 -1.48
C GLU A 135 -7.81 -48.09 -0.12
N SER A 136 -8.80 -48.95 0.13
CA SER A 136 -8.87 -49.77 1.34
C SER A 136 -7.69 -50.74 1.43
N MET A 137 -6.81 -50.61 2.43
CA MET A 137 -6.13 -51.73 3.10
C MET A 137 -5.66 -51.34 4.51
N ALA A 138 -6.11 -52.16 5.47
CA ALA A 138 -5.58 -52.41 6.81
C ALA A 138 -5.59 -51.28 7.87
N GLU A 139 -6.49 -51.50 8.83
CA GLU A 139 -6.38 -51.09 10.23
C GLU A 139 -4.94 -51.26 10.75
N GLU A 140 -4.27 -50.15 11.10
CA GLU A 140 -3.39 -49.98 12.28
C GLU A 140 -2.51 -48.71 12.26
N HIS A 141 -2.51 -47.89 11.19
CA HIS A 141 -1.82 -46.58 11.18
C HIS A 141 -2.65 -45.45 10.53
N SER A 142 -3.80 -45.10 11.11
CA SER A 142 -4.70 -44.06 10.56
C SER A 142 -4.15 -42.63 10.61
N ASP A 143 -3.10 -42.40 11.39
CA ASP A 143 -2.67 -41.05 11.78
C ASP A 143 -1.33 -40.62 11.14
N GLU A 144 -0.86 -41.30 10.09
CA GLU A 144 0.42 -40.93 9.45
C GLU A 144 0.34 -40.65 7.95
N TRP A 145 -0.87 -40.53 7.38
CA TRP A 145 -1.04 -40.23 5.96
C TRP A 145 -0.39 -38.90 5.53
N TRP A 146 -0.31 -37.91 6.43
CA TRP A 146 0.33 -36.62 6.18
C TRP A 146 1.86 -36.66 6.24
N ARG A 147 2.48 -37.76 6.68
CA ARG A 147 3.95 -37.91 6.74
C ARG A 147 4.55 -38.42 5.43
N GLN A 148 3.73 -38.82 4.47
CA GLN A 148 4.23 -39.28 3.18
C GLN A 148 4.90 -38.12 2.42
N PRO A 149 6.12 -38.31 1.90
CA PRO A 149 6.80 -37.30 1.11
C PRO A 149 5.99 -36.94 -0.14
N TRP A 150 5.96 -35.66 -0.50
CA TRP A 150 5.37 -35.21 -1.74
C TRP A 150 6.29 -35.61 -2.90
N LEU A 151 5.74 -36.25 -3.92
CA LEU A 151 6.46 -36.49 -5.16
C LEU A 151 6.66 -35.16 -5.91
N PRO A 152 7.75 -34.96 -6.67
CA PRO A 152 7.97 -33.73 -7.43
C PRO A 152 6.80 -33.36 -8.36
N GLU A 153 6.17 -34.36 -8.99
CA GLU A 153 5.00 -34.19 -9.87
C GLU A 153 3.75 -33.74 -9.12
N GLU A 154 3.58 -34.15 -7.86
CA GLU A 154 2.48 -33.68 -7.01
C GLU A 154 2.71 -32.24 -6.59
N MET A 155 3.96 -31.87 -6.31
CA MET A 155 4.35 -30.50 -5.96
C MET A 155 4.14 -29.51 -7.10
N GLU A 156 4.26 -29.95 -8.35
CA GLU A 156 3.98 -29.13 -9.54
C GLU A 156 2.48 -28.83 -9.71
N LYS A 157 1.60 -29.74 -9.25
CA LYS A 157 0.14 -29.53 -9.26
C LYS A 157 -0.34 -28.57 -8.16
N LEU A 158 0.53 -28.21 -7.21
CA LEU A 158 0.21 -27.31 -6.11
C LEU A 158 0.22 -25.86 -6.59
N MET A 159 -0.91 -25.43 -7.13
CA MET A 159 -1.11 -24.07 -7.60
C MET A 159 -2.30 -23.41 -6.92
N ILE A 160 -2.16 -22.10 -6.70
CA ILE A 160 -3.23 -21.23 -6.23
C ILE A 160 -4.08 -20.82 -7.42
N THR A 161 -5.39 -20.96 -7.28
CA THR A 161 -6.36 -20.62 -8.33
C THR A 161 -7.00 -19.26 -8.08
N MET A 162 -7.66 -18.71 -9.10
CA MET A 162 -8.45 -17.47 -8.95
C MET A 162 -9.59 -17.63 -7.93
N ALA A 163 -10.21 -18.82 -7.85
CA ALA A 163 -11.28 -19.09 -6.90
C ALA A 163 -10.82 -18.96 -5.44
N ASP A 164 -9.57 -19.37 -5.15
CA ASP A 164 -8.99 -19.25 -3.81
C ASP A 164 -8.86 -17.77 -3.39
N PHE A 165 -8.53 -16.87 -4.34
CA PHE A 165 -8.45 -15.42 -4.11
C PHE A 165 -9.84 -14.77 -3.96
N GLU A 166 -10.81 -15.18 -4.77
CA GLU A 166 -12.20 -14.69 -4.67
C GLU A 166 -12.87 -15.10 -3.36
N GLU A 167 -12.55 -16.28 -2.84
CA GLU A 167 -13.05 -16.71 -1.54
C GLU A 167 -12.31 -16.03 -0.39
N ALA A 168 -10.99 -15.83 -0.53
CA ALA A 168 -10.21 -15.08 0.44
C ALA A 168 -10.66 -13.62 0.57
N SER A 169 -11.07 -12.97 -0.53
CA SER A 169 -11.49 -11.56 -0.51
C SER A 169 -12.76 -11.32 0.31
N LYS A 170 -13.62 -12.34 0.46
CA LYS A 170 -14.81 -12.27 1.32
C LYS A 170 -14.47 -12.32 2.81
N MET A 171 -13.33 -12.93 3.16
CA MET A 171 -12.91 -13.16 4.54
C MET A 171 -12.01 -12.04 5.09
N VAL A 172 -11.22 -11.40 4.23
CA VAL A 172 -10.28 -10.35 4.63
C VAL A 172 -10.98 -8.99 4.64
N GLN A 173 -10.88 -8.27 5.76
CA GLN A 173 -11.41 -6.91 5.89
C GLN A 173 -10.30 -5.88 5.65
N PRO A 174 -10.55 -4.80 4.89
CA PRO A 174 -9.56 -3.76 4.63
C PRO A 174 -9.24 -2.95 5.88
N ALA A 175 -7.98 -2.55 6.02
CA ALA A 175 -7.51 -1.65 7.06
C ALA A 175 -8.11 -0.25 6.91
N ALA A 176 -8.28 0.25 5.68
CA ALA A 176 -8.87 1.58 5.44
C ALA A 176 -10.27 1.73 6.05
N ARG A 177 -11.09 0.66 6.02
CA ARG A 177 -12.42 0.65 6.65
C ARG A 177 -12.34 0.73 8.18
N ARG A 178 -11.24 0.25 8.80
CA ARG A 178 -11.03 0.34 10.26
C ARG A 178 -10.61 1.74 10.71
N GLU A 179 -9.95 2.48 9.84
CA GLU A 179 -9.41 3.82 10.14
C GLU A 179 -10.33 4.96 9.69
N GLY A 180 -11.53 4.64 9.17
CA GLY A 180 -12.51 5.65 8.77
C GLY A 180 -12.21 6.35 7.44
N PHE A 181 -11.24 5.84 6.66
CA PHE A 181 -11.01 6.31 5.31
C PHE A 181 -12.16 5.85 4.40
N SER A 182 -12.84 6.81 3.77
CA SER A 182 -13.75 6.51 2.68
C SER A 182 -12.91 5.95 1.53
N ALA A 183 -13.11 4.67 1.18
CA ALA A 183 -12.45 4.08 0.02
C ALA A 183 -12.79 4.95 -1.20
N ILE A 184 -11.78 5.22 -2.06
CA ILE A 184 -12.02 5.88 -3.34
C ILE A 184 -13.16 5.11 -4.02
N PRO A 185 -14.35 5.72 -4.21
CA PRO A 185 -15.50 4.98 -4.68
C PRO A 185 -15.24 4.52 -6.11
N ASN A 186 -15.59 3.26 -6.41
CA ASN A 186 -15.56 2.73 -7.77
C ASN A 186 -16.81 3.15 -8.58
N VAL A 187 -17.37 4.33 -8.26
CA VAL A 187 -18.59 4.85 -8.86
C VAL A 187 -18.17 5.83 -9.95
N LYS A 188 -18.58 5.56 -11.19
CA LYS A 188 -18.37 6.47 -12.30
C LYS A 188 -19.53 7.45 -12.40
N TRP A 189 -19.33 8.54 -13.14
CA TRP A 189 -20.41 9.48 -13.47
C TRP A 189 -21.59 8.81 -14.20
N GLU A 190 -21.34 7.71 -14.91
CA GLU A 190 -22.37 6.89 -15.56
C GLU A 190 -23.31 6.20 -14.57
N ASP A 191 -22.81 5.88 -13.36
CA ASP A 191 -23.55 5.19 -12.31
C ASP A 191 -24.40 6.16 -11.45
N VAL A 192 -24.18 7.47 -11.61
CA VAL A 192 -24.89 8.53 -10.87
C VAL A 192 -26.00 9.11 -11.76
N GLY A 193 -27.24 8.80 -11.39
CA GLY A 193 -28.42 9.34 -12.06
C GLY A 193 -28.64 10.82 -11.74
N GLY A 194 -28.77 11.66 -12.77
CA GLY A 194 -28.99 13.10 -12.64
C GLY A 194 -27.72 13.89 -12.34
N LEU A 195 -27.87 15.05 -11.69
CA LEU A 195 -26.80 15.99 -11.35
C LEU A 195 -25.99 16.49 -12.56
N ASP A 196 -26.55 16.46 -13.77
CA ASP A 196 -25.86 16.84 -15.01
C ASP A 196 -25.28 18.25 -14.95
N TYR A 197 -26.00 19.18 -14.32
CA TYR A 197 -25.54 20.53 -14.08
C TYR A 197 -24.28 20.55 -13.20
N LEU A 198 -24.31 19.88 -12.04
CA LEU A 198 -23.16 19.83 -11.13
C LEU A 198 -21.97 19.10 -11.76
N ARG A 199 -22.22 18.06 -12.55
CA ARG A 199 -21.19 17.36 -13.32
C ARG A 199 -20.47 18.32 -14.28
N GLN A 200 -21.22 19.15 -15.01
CA GLN A 200 -20.64 20.15 -15.92
C GLN A 200 -19.83 21.20 -15.16
N GLU A 201 -20.33 21.67 -14.02
CA GLU A 201 -19.61 22.64 -13.18
C GLU A 201 -18.32 22.03 -12.62
N PHE A 202 -18.35 20.80 -12.11
CA PHE A 202 -17.14 20.11 -11.66
C PHE A 202 -16.14 19.86 -12.80
N GLU A 203 -16.60 19.45 -13.98
CA GLU A 203 -15.72 19.25 -15.12
C GLU A 203 -15.03 20.57 -15.49
N ARG A 204 -15.77 21.67 -15.49
CA ARG A 204 -15.28 23.01 -15.86
C ARG A 204 -14.30 23.58 -14.84
N TYR A 205 -14.62 23.53 -13.55
CA TYR A 205 -13.87 24.23 -12.51
C TYR A 205 -12.82 23.37 -11.79
N ILE A 206 -12.99 22.04 -11.77
CA ILE A 206 -12.04 21.13 -11.12
C ILE A 206 -11.29 20.30 -12.15
N VAL A 207 -12.02 19.48 -12.92
CA VAL A 207 -11.39 18.38 -13.69
C VAL A 207 -10.50 18.92 -14.80
N ARG A 208 -10.97 19.92 -15.56
CA ARG A 208 -10.16 20.53 -16.64
C ARG A 208 -8.90 21.21 -16.11
N CYS A 209 -8.98 21.89 -14.97
CA CYS A 209 -7.83 22.53 -14.33
C CYS A 209 -6.74 21.51 -13.96
N ILE A 210 -7.14 20.34 -13.46
CA ILE A 210 -6.20 19.27 -13.10
C ILE A 210 -5.67 18.54 -14.34
N LYS A 211 -6.52 18.31 -15.37
CA LYS A 211 -6.12 17.57 -16.57
C LYS A 211 -5.24 18.39 -17.53
N PHE A 212 -5.44 19.70 -17.58
CA PHE A 212 -4.79 20.60 -18.55
C PHE A 212 -4.13 21.80 -17.85
N PRO A 213 -3.20 21.59 -16.90
CA PRO A 213 -2.62 22.69 -16.12
C PRO A 213 -1.92 23.75 -17.00
N GLU A 214 -1.26 23.31 -18.08
CA GLU A 214 -0.51 24.18 -19.00
C GLU A 214 -1.41 25.21 -19.70
N GLU A 215 -2.63 24.83 -20.12
CA GLU A 215 -3.58 25.75 -20.77
C GLU A 215 -4.02 26.89 -19.83
N TYR A 216 -4.11 26.60 -18.53
CA TYR A 216 -4.61 27.55 -17.53
C TYR A 216 -3.48 28.47 -17.02
N GLU A 217 -2.24 27.98 -16.98
CA GLU A 217 -1.06 28.81 -16.70
C GLU A 217 -0.83 29.86 -17.81
N GLU A 218 -0.99 29.50 -19.09
CA GLU A 218 -0.88 30.43 -20.21
C GLU A 218 -1.95 31.53 -20.20
N LEU A 219 -3.14 31.21 -19.70
CA LEU A 219 -4.26 32.14 -19.57
C LEU A 219 -4.16 33.03 -18.32
N GLY A 220 -3.16 32.81 -17.46
CA GLY A 220 -2.92 33.60 -16.24
C GLY A 220 -4.06 33.51 -15.23
N VAL A 221 -4.80 32.39 -15.21
CA VAL A 221 -5.95 32.20 -14.31
C VAL A 221 -5.46 31.53 -13.03
N ASP A 222 -5.66 32.18 -11.89
CA ASP A 222 -5.32 31.59 -10.59
C ASP A 222 -6.20 30.36 -10.32
N LEU A 223 -5.56 29.23 -10.04
CA LEU A 223 -6.20 27.92 -9.85
C LEU A 223 -6.87 27.76 -8.47
N GLU A 224 -6.85 28.80 -7.63
CA GLU A 224 -7.36 28.77 -6.25
C GLU A 224 -8.89 28.84 -6.19
N THR A 225 -9.58 27.81 -6.71
CA THR A 225 -11.03 27.72 -6.58
C THR A 225 -11.40 26.86 -5.36
N GLY A 226 -11.83 27.50 -4.27
CA GLY A 226 -12.46 26.82 -3.14
C GLY A 226 -13.91 26.44 -3.46
N ILE A 227 -14.29 25.18 -3.27
CA ILE A 227 -15.64 24.69 -3.57
C ILE A 227 -16.32 24.26 -2.27
N LEU A 228 -17.50 24.83 -2.02
CA LEU A 228 -18.36 24.45 -0.91
C LEU A 228 -19.54 23.62 -1.44
N LEU A 229 -19.58 22.34 -1.07
CA LEU A 229 -20.71 21.47 -1.35
C LEU A 229 -21.69 21.52 -0.17
N TYR A 230 -22.95 21.84 -0.44
CA TYR A 230 -24.01 21.87 0.57
C TYR A 230 -25.31 21.33 0.01
N GLY A 231 -26.11 20.68 0.86
CA GLY A 231 -27.40 20.10 0.50
C GLY A 231 -28.03 19.37 1.67
N PRO A 232 -29.33 19.04 1.57
CA PRO A 232 -30.00 18.17 2.55
C PRO A 232 -29.38 16.75 2.52
N PRO A 233 -29.48 16.00 3.63
CA PRO A 233 -28.92 14.66 3.70
C PRO A 233 -29.57 13.73 2.66
N GLY A 234 -28.75 12.96 1.94
CA GLY A 234 -29.20 12.05 0.87
C GLY A 234 -29.24 12.66 -0.54
N CYS A 235 -28.71 13.88 -0.73
CA CYS A 235 -28.58 14.53 -2.04
C CYS A 235 -27.13 14.63 -2.55
N SER A 236 -26.25 13.74 -2.06
CA SER A 236 -24.87 13.56 -2.54
C SER A 236 -24.81 12.73 -3.81
#